data_AF-A0A3M1D5M9-F1
#
_entry.id   AF-A0A3M1D5M9-F1
#
_cell.length_a   1.000
_cell.length_b   1.000
_cell.length_c   1.000
_cell.angle_alpha   90.00
_cell.angle_beta   90.00
_cell.angle_gamma   90.00
#
_symmetry.space_group_name_H-M   'P 1'
#
loop_
_entity.id
_entity.type
_entity.pdbx_description
1 polymer ?
#
loop_
_entity_poly.entity_id
_entity_poly.type
_entity_poly.pdbx_seq_one_letter_code
_entity_poly.pdbx_strand_id
1 'polypeptide(L)'
;MFRPPGAGLDAAPLDGCAPVGDVPLEIGWICGPPEPACEGTCLQLDESNQLLCTGSCTQGESACPDSFYCGAQQSSPNDHFCLPARSNFPCEADSDCVPPEVCRVATPDTKLDCSAPPAGLAGTGESCTEGAECKSGVCLELGLCTSPCRSASDCPDGWRCDPDYTSIGGADAVFVNLCRPGQGSLAPCWSETDCQPSETCRIAVHPSSQDYRGTCGITGTGADAGASCSSDSGCKVGVCTAYGTCSILCKDDSDCPAGYECKVAAYVHRSGMEIRMRVCMDIARETGQPCPGGDGDCANGLFCYNPAKDEPYCTRECTSQADCEIATGQMQCTQEPVLGKTVCVRM
;
A
#
# COMPACT_ATOMS: atom_id res chain seq x y z
N MET A 1 53.62 -67.55 -30.34
CA MET A 1 54.10 -66.91 -31.58
C MET A 1 53.50 -65.52 -31.67
N PHE A 2 54.38 -64.51 -31.69
CA PHE A 2 54.24 -63.11 -32.08
C PHE A 2 52.85 -62.43 -32.06
N ARG A 3 52.63 -61.60 -31.03
CA ARG A 3 51.78 -60.40 -31.10
C ARG A 3 52.54 -59.33 -31.91
N PRO A 4 51.94 -58.64 -32.89
CA PRO A 4 52.58 -57.51 -33.55
C PRO A 4 52.61 -56.28 -32.62
N PRO A 5 53.59 -55.38 -32.77
CA PRO A 5 53.66 -54.14 -32.01
C PRO A 5 52.55 -53.19 -32.45
N GLY A 6 51.92 -52.54 -31.48
CA GLY A 6 50.89 -51.52 -31.71
C GLY A 6 51.48 -50.32 -32.45
N ALA A 7 50.81 -49.93 -33.52
CA ALA A 7 51.05 -48.65 -34.18
C ALA A 7 50.62 -47.53 -33.21
N GLY A 8 51.59 -46.75 -32.74
CA GLY A 8 51.34 -45.48 -32.08
C GLY A 8 50.73 -44.52 -33.10
N LEU A 9 49.50 -44.08 -32.83
CA LEU A 9 48.94 -42.91 -33.48
C LEU A 9 49.52 -41.69 -32.77
N ASP A 10 50.57 -41.12 -33.35
CA ASP A 10 51.04 -39.79 -32.99
C ASP A 10 49.94 -38.78 -33.36
N ALA A 11 49.17 -38.36 -32.36
CA ALA A 11 48.25 -37.25 -32.51
C ALA A 11 49.06 -35.97 -32.72
N ALA A 12 48.90 -35.35 -33.90
CA ALA A 12 49.44 -34.02 -34.15
C ALA A 12 48.91 -33.05 -33.08
N PRO A 13 49.75 -32.18 -32.50
CA PRO A 13 49.32 -31.19 -31.52
C PRO A 13 48.28 -30.27 -32.18
N LEU A 14 47.09 -30.19 -31.57
CA LEU A 14 46.13 -29.15 -31.86
C LEU A 14 46.69 -27.84 -31.32
N ASP A 15 47.24 -27.00 -32.21
CA ASP A 15 47.61 -25.63 -31.87
C ASP A 15 46.36 -24.89 -31.38
N GLY A 16 46.29 -24.62 -30.07
CA GLY A 16 45.20 -23.86 -29.44
C GLY A 16 44.63 -24.45 -28.15
N CYS A 17 45.04 -25.64 -27.69
CA CYS A 17 44.61 -26.19 -26.41
C CYS A 17 45.73 -26.10 -25.36
N ALA A 18 45.55 -25.25 -24.34
CA ALA A 18 46.36 -25.32 -23.12
C ALA A 18 46.01 -26.60 -22.34
N PRO A 19 46.97 -27.25 -21.67
CA PRO A 19 46.68 -28.40 -20.82
C PRO A 19 45.68 -28.02 -19.72
N VAL A 20 44.79 -28.96 -19.38
CA VAL A 20 43.85 -28.84 -18.27
C VAL A 20 44.67 -28.59 -16.99
N GLY A 21 44.61 -27.37 -16.44
CA GLY A 21 45.37 -26.95 -15.26
C GLY A 21 46.12 -25.62 -15.39
N ASP A 22 46.25 -25.04 -16.60
CA ASP A 22 47.07 -23.81 -16.82
C ASP A 22 46.26 -22.53 -17.07
N VAL A 23 44.92 -22.60 -17.13
CA VAL A 23 44.08 -21.40 -17.22
C VAL A 23 43.61 -21.03 -15.81
N PRO A 24 44.02 -19.89 -15.26
CA PRO A 24 43.54 -19.46 -13.95
C PRO A 24 42.02 -19.31 -13.99
N LEU A 25 41.36 -19.71 -12.89
CA LEU A 25 39.91 -19.55 -12.78
C LEU A 25 39.58 -18.07 -12.75
N GLU A 26 38.62 -17.65 -13.57
CA GLU A 26 38.09 -16.29 -13.56
C GLU A 26 37.26 -16.05 -12.29
N ILE A 27 37.15 -14.79 -11.88
CA ILE A 27 36.27 -14.39 -10.78
C ILE A 27 34.85 -14.91 -11.06
N GLY A 28 34.27 -15.58 -10.07
CA GLY A 28 32.94 -16.18 -10.14
C GLY A 28 32.90 -17.68 -10.44
N TRP A 29 34.03 -18.31 -10.68
CA TRP A 29 34.10 -19.76 -10.85
C TRP A 29 34.23 -20.48 -9.50
N ILE A 30 33.66 -21.69 -9.42
CA ILE A 30 33.85 -22.57 -8.26
C ILE A 30 35.32 -22.99 -8.27
N CYS A 31 35.98 -22.88 -7.12
CA CYS A 31 37.35 -23.34 -6.97
C CYS A 31 37.47 -24.36 -5.83
N GLY A 32 38.54 -25.12 -5.79
CA GLY A 32 38.77 -26.10 -4.74
C GLY A 32 39.96 -27.00 -5.05
N PRO A 33 40.61 -27.59 -4.03
CA PRO A 33 41.68 -28.54 -4.26
C PRO A 33 41.14 -29.78 -5.00
N PRO A 34 41.82 -30.30 -6.05
CA PRO A 34 43.18 -29.99 -6.50
C PRO A 34 43.27 -29.04 -7.73
N GLU A 35 42.22 -28.28 -8.03
CA GLU A 35 42.03 -27.52 -9.28
C GLU A 35 42.84 -26.19 -9.32
N PRO A 36 42.97 -25.53 -10.50
CA PRO A 36 44.02 -24.55 -10.75
C PRO A 36 43.84 -23.26 -9.95
N ALA A 37 44.94 -22.49 -9.87
CA ALA A 37 45.01 -21.24 -9.14
C ALA A 37 43.94 -20.25 -9.66
N CYS A 38 43.04 -19.83 -8.77
CA CYS A 38 42.19 -18.66 -8.96
C CYS A 38 43.06 -17.42 -9.22
N GLU A 39 42.65 -16.54 -10.14
CA GLU A 39 43.37 -15.26 -10.37
C GLU A 39 43.36 -14.38 -9.10
N GLY A 40 42.39 -14.60 -8.20
CA GLY A 40 42.30 -14.00 -6.87
C GLY A 40 42.41 -15.00 -5.71
N THR A 41 41.48 -14.90 -4.76
CA THR A 41 41.40 -15.76 -3.57
C THR A 41 40.17 -16.66 -3.64
N CYS A 42 40.31 -17.93 -3.26
CA CYS A 42 39.19 -18.82 -3.06
C CYS A 42 38.53 -18.57 -1.71
N LEU A 43 37.31 -18.03 -1.74
CA LEU A 43 36.59 -17.64 -0.53
C LEU A 43 35.36 -18.53 -0.34
N GLN A 44 35.20 -19.03 0.88
CA GLN A 44 34.01 -19.78 1.28
C GLN A 44 32.87 -18.80 1.52
N LEU A 45 31.82 -18.90 0.71
CA LEU A 45 30.72 -17.93 0.73
C LEU A 45 29.62 -18.26 1.73
N ASP A 46 29.46 -19.52 2.10
CA ASP A 46 28.40 -19.99 2.99
C ASP A 46 28.76 -21.33 3.67
N GLU A 47 27.81 -21.84 4.45
CA GLU A 47 27.91 -23.11 5.18
C GLU A 47 27.92 -24.34 4.26
N SER A 48 27.65 -24.19 2.96
CA SER A 48 27.66 -25.30 1.99
C SER A 48 29.07 -25.79 1.62
N ASN A 49 30.11 -25.13 2.15
CA ASN A 49 31.52 -25.42 1.88
C ASN A 49 31.94 -25.19 0.41
N GLN A 50 31.11 -24.50 -0.38
CA GLN A 50 31.46 -24.11 -1.74
C GLN A 50 32.42 -22.91 -1.70
N LEU A 51 33.58 -23.07 -2.33
CA LEU A 51 34.58 -22.02 -2.49
C LEU A 51 34.39 -21.35 -3.85
N LEU A 52 34.37 -20.03 -3.87
CA LEU A 52 34.28 -19.24 -5.10
C LEU A 52 35.57 -18.44 -5.31
N CYS A 53 36.05 -18.41 -6.54
CA CYS A 53 37.14 -17.55 -6.95
C CYS A 53 36.67 -16.09 -6.92
N THR A 54 37.31 -15.26 -6.09
CA THR A 54 36.97 -13.84 -5.94
C THR A 54 38.21 -12.95 -5.95
N GLY A 55 38.10 -11.76 -6.52
CA GLY A 55 39.14 -10.72 -6.49
C GLY A 55 38.98 -9.78 -5.30
N SER A 56 40.08 -9.23 -4.80
CA SER A 56 40.02 -8.09 -3.86
C SER A 56 39.50 -6.85 -4.58
N CYS A 57 38.78 -5.99 -3.88
CA CYS A 57 38.23 -4.77 -4.43
C CYS A 57 38.30 -3.61 -3.42
N THR A 58 38.12 -2.38 -3.90
CA THR A 58 38.02 -1.18 -3.04
C THR A 58 36.57 -0.73 -2.97
N GLN A 59 36.07 -0.42 -1.78
CA GLN A 59 34.71 0.10 -1.61
C GLN A 59 34.51 1.37 -2.45
N GLY A 60 33.51 1.37 -3.34
CA GLY A 60 33.19 2.50 -4.22
C GLY A 60 33.89 2.50 -5.58
N GLU A 61 34.74 1.51 -5.89
CA GLU A 61 35.35 1.35 -7.21
C GLU A 61 34.71 0.18 -7.98
N SER A 62 34.49 0.37 -9.29
CA SER A 62 33.84 -0.60 -10.20
C SER A 62 34.76 -1.77 -10.61
N ALA A 63 35.56 -2.32 -9.69
CA ALA A 63 36.57 -3.33 -10.02
C ALA A 63 36.00 -4.76 -10.13
N CYS A 64 34.76 -5.00 -9.68
CA CYS A 64 34.15 -6.32 -9.76
C CYS A 64 33.49 -6.56 -11.12
N PRO A 65 33.58 -7.78 -11.68
CA PRO A 65 32.85 -8.15 -12.89
C PRO A 65 31.33 -7.96 -12.73
N ASP A 66 30.63 -7.79 -13.84
CA ASP A 66 29.17 -7.74 -13.86
C ASP A 66 28.60 -9.00 -13.16
N SER A 67 27.65 -8.81 -12.24
CA SER A 67 27.11 -9.83 -11.31
C SER A 67 27.89 -10.04 -10.00
N PHE A 68 28.90 -9.21 -9.71
CA PHE A 68 29.61 -9.21 -8.43
C PHE A 68 29.62 -7.79 -7.82
N TYR A 69 29.60 -7.71 -6.50
CA TYR A 69 29.73 -6.45 -5.77
C TYR A 69 30.92 -6.50 -4.82
N CYS A 70 31.48 -5.33 -4.54
CA CYS A 70 32.57 -5.20 -3.59
C CYS A 70 32.03 -5.19 -2.16
N GLY A 71 32.18 -6.30 -1.43
CA GLY A 71 31.67 -6.46 -0.07
C GLY A 71 32.73 -6.97 0.90
N ALA A 72 32.60 -6.58 2.18
CA ALA A 72 33.48 -7.09 3.23
C ALA A 72 33.10 -8.53 3.63
N GLN A 73 34.10 -9.36 3.95
CA GLN A 73 33.85 -10.71 4.46
C GLN A 73 33.49 -10.67 5.95
N GLN A 74 32.55 -11.50 6.39
CA GLN A 74 32.14 -11.56 7.80
C GLN A 74 33.31 -11.86 8.77
N SER A 75 34.28 -12.68 8.33
CA SER A 75 35.48 -13.01 9.11
C SER A 75 36.60 -11.97 9.02
N SER A 76 36.54 -11.04 8.06
CA SER A 76 37.51 -9.95 7.93
C SER A 76 36.82 -8.67 7.42
N PRO A 77 36.26 -7.86 8.33
CA PRO A 77 35.47 -6.68 7.95
C PRO A 77 36.30 -5.57 7.27
N ASN A 78 37.63 -5.67 7.31
CA ASN A 78 38.52 -4.73 6.64
C ASN A 78 38.88 -5.15 5.20
N ASP A 79 38.72 -6.43 4.87
CA ASP A 79 39.05 -6.96 3.54
C ASP A 79 37.79 -7.05 2.69
N HIS A 80 37.84 -6.43 1.51
CA HIS A 80 36.73 -6.40 0.57
C HIS A 80 37.03 -7.29 -0.63
N PHE A 81 36.03 -8.08 -1.03
CA PHE A 81 36.11 -9.02 -2.13
C PHE A 81 34.92 -8.86 -3.07
N CYS A 82 35.09 -9.28 -4.31
CA CYS A 82 34.00 -9.38 -5.28
C CYS A 82 33.11 -10.58 -4.93
N LEU A 83 32.04 -10.31 -4.18
CA LEU A 83 31.07 -11.33 -3.79
C LEU A 83 30.00 -11.40 -4.88
N PRO A 84 29.46 -12.60 -5.21
CA PRO A 84 28.37 -12.69 -6.17
C PRO A 84 27.21 -11.84 -5.70
N ALA A 85 26.56 -11.12 -6.61
CA ALA A 85 25.31 -10.44 -6.38
C ALA A 85 24.28 -11.52 -5.99
N ARG A 86 24.07 -11.66 -4.68
CA ARG A 86 23.25 -12.73 -4.15
C ARG A 86 21.81 -12.25 -4.14
N SER A 87 21.10 -12.59 -5.21
CA SER A 87 19.65 -12.72 -5.16
C SER A 87 19.27 -13.63 -3.99
N ASN A 88 18.25 -13.25 -3.23
CA ASN A 88 17.73 -13.97 -2.04
C ASN A 88 18.51 -13.79 -0.72
N PHE A 89 19.16 -12.66 -0.48
CA PHE A 89 19.56 -12.29 0.88
C PHE A 89 18.43 -11.58 1.62
N PRO A 90 18.23 -11.88 2.92
CA PRO A 90 17.41 -11.06 3.78
C PRO A 90 17.83 -9.59 3.72
N CYS A 91 16.88 -8.71 3.46
CA CYS A 91 17.06 -7.27 3.47
C CYS A 91 16.06 -6.61 4.42
N GLU A 92 16.36 -5.39 4.87
CA GLU A 92 15.42 -4.57 5.65
C GLU A 92 15.07 -3.27 4.91
N ALA A 93 15.91 -2.83 3.96
CA ALA A 93 15.68 -1.68 3.12
C ALA A 93 16.30 -1.86 1.72
N ASP A 94 15.87 -1.06 0.74
CA ASP A 94 16.42 -1.09 -0.63
C ASP A 94 17.93 -0.81 -0.67
N SER A 95 18.46 -0.09 0.31
CA SER A 95 19.89 0.22 0.45
C SER A 95 20.75 -0.99 0.84
N ASP A 96 20.14 -2.09 1.30
CA ASP A 96 20.83 -3.36 1.55
C ASP A 96 21.09 -4.13 0.24
N CYS A 97 20.41 -3.76 -0.86
CA CYS A 97 20.46 -4.47 -2.13
C CYS A 97 21.42 -3.81 -3.13
N VAL A 98 22.00 -4.63 -4.02
CA VAL A 98 22.91 -4.13 -5.06
C VAL A 98 22.07 -3.57 -6.21
N PRO A 99 22.25 -2.30 -6.63
CA PRO A 99 21.51 -1.76 -7.75
C PRO A 99 21.68 -2.63 -9.02
N PRO A 100 20.60 -2.94 -9.78
CA PRO A 100 19.26 -2.36 -9.69
C PRO A 100 18.26 -3.14 -8.81
N GLU A 101 18.72 -4.07 -7.98
CA GLU A 101 17.85 -4.82 -7.07
C GLU A 101 17.24 -3.91 -6.00
N VAL A 102 16.07 -4.32 -5.51
CA VAL A 102 15.36 -3.65 -4.42
C VAL A 102 14.95 -4.69 -3.38
N CYS A 103 14.64 -4.25 -2.17
CA CYS A 103 14.22 -5.12 -1.09
C CYS A 103 12.74 -5.47 -1.30
N ARG A 104 12.48 -6.68 -1.77
CA ARG A 104 11.13 -7.13 -2.16
C ARG A 104 10.64 -8.16 -1.18
N VAL A 105 9.33 -8.25 -1.02
CA VAL A 105 8.78 -9.37 -0.25
C VAL A 105 8.80 -10.62 -1.11
N ALA A 106 9.60 -11.60 -0.70
CA ALA A 106 9.61 -12.94 -1.26
C ALA A 106 8.33 -13.69 -0.87
N THR A 107 7.59 -14.11 -1.90
CA THR A 107 6.48 -15.04 -1.74
C THR A 107 6.97 -16.47 -1.93
N PRO A 108 6.47 -17.45 -1.16
CA PRO A 108 5.36 -17.36 -0.20
C PRO A 108 5.79 -17.05 1.26
N ASP A 109 7.09 -16.96 1.54
CA ASP A 109 7.62 -17.03 2.92
C ASP A 109 7.48 -15.74 3.74
N THR A 110 6.94 -14.66 3.17
CA THR A 110 6.84 -13.31 3.79
C THR A 110 8.21 -12.72 4.22
N LYS A 111 9.30 -13.29 3.71
CA LYS A 111 10.65 -12.78 3.94
C LYS A 111 10.92 -11.61 2.99
N LEU A 112 11.76 -10.69 3.43
CA LEU A 112 12.26 -9.62 2.58
C LEU A 112 13.56 -10.08 1.94
N ASP A 113 13.62 -10.12 0.62
CA ASP A 113 14.79 -10.56 -0.12
C ASP A 113 15.18 -9.55 -1.22
N CYS A 114 16.48 -9.36 -1.41
CA CYS A 114 16.98 -8.60 -2.55
C CYS A 114 16.68 -9.35 -3.85
N SER A 115 15.97 -8.66 -4.76
CA SER A 115 15.71 -9.16 -6.10
C SER A 115 15.49 -8.03 -7.10
N ALA A 116 15.78 -8.29 -8.37
CA ALA A 116 15.50 -7.34 -9.44
C ALA A 116 14.00 -7.03 -9.52
N PRO A 117 13.58 -5.75 -9.52
CA PRO A 117 12.19 -5.39 -9.75
C PRO A 117 11.83 -5.70 -11.20
N PRO A 118 10.61 -6.19 -11.49
CA PRO A 118 10.10 -6.21 -12.85
C PRO A 118 10.19 -4.82 -13.50
N ALA A 119 10.48 -4.78 -14.80
CA ALA A 119 10.62 -3.52 -15.52
C ALA A 119 9.29 -2.74 -15.52
N GLY A 120 9.36 -1.42 -15.31
CA GLY A 120 8.21 -0.52 -15.40
C GLY A 120 7.29 -0.47 -14.18
N LEU A 121 7.68 -1.05 -13.04
CA LEU A 121 6.88 -0.98 -11.82
C LEU A 121 6.99 0.37 -11.10
N ALA A 122 5.93 0.69 -10.37
CA ALA A 122 5.77 1.91 -9.60
C ALA A 122 6.66 1.91 -8.34
N GLY A 123 7.31 3.04 -8.06
CA GLY A 123 8.12 3.28 -6.87
C GLY A 123 7.30 3.72 -5.65
N THR A 124 7.96 3.85 -4.50
CA THR A 124 7.34 4.31 -3.25
C THR A 124 6.61 5.65 -3.44
N GLY A 125 5.34 5.68 -3.06
CA GLY A 125 4.44 6.82 -3.13
C GLY A 125 3.69 6.99 -4.44
N GLU A 126 3.95 6.18 -5.46
CA GLU A 126 3.13 6.14 -6.66
C GLU A 126 1.86 5.30 -6.44
N SER A 127 0.80 5.59 -7.20
CA SER A 127 -0.50 4.93 -7.01
C SER A 127 -0.48 3.47 -7.45
N CYS A 128 -1.24 2.62 -6.74
CA CYS A 128 -1.40 1.22 -7.06
C CYS A 128 -2.78 0.67 -6.67
N THR A 129 -3.16 -0.45 -7.28
CA THR A 129 -4.33 -1.25 -6.91
C THR A 129 -3.95 -2.58 -6.25
N GLU A 130 -2.78 -3.13 -6.58
CA GLU A 130 -2.26 -4.38 -6.03
C GLU A 130 -0.73 -4.39 -5.93
N GLY A 131 -0.17 -5.31 -5.14
CA GLY A 131 1.27 -5.37 -4.88
C GLY A 131 2.13 -5.64 -6.12
N ALA A 132 1.59 -6.31 -7.13
CA ALA A 132 2.30 -6.63 -8.38
C ALA A 132 2.67 -5.37 -9.20
N GLU A 133 1.99 -4.25 -8.97
CA GLU A 133 2.27 -2.96 -9.62
C GLU A 133 3.47 -2.23 -8.99
N CYS A 134 3.89 -2.64 -7.79
CA CYS A 134 4.90 -1.95 -6.99
C CYS A 134 6.27 -2.64 -7.07
N LYS A 135 7.35 -1.85 -7.12
CA LYS A 135 8.74 -2.35 -7.15
C LYS A 135 9.03 -3.33 -5.99
N SER A 136 8.59 -3.01 -4.77
CA SER A 136 8.74 -3.85 -3.58
C SER A 136 7.83 -5.10 -3.55
N GLY A 137 6.80 -5.14 -4.41
CA GLY A 137 5.71 -6.09 -4.31
C GLY A 137 4.61 -5.71 -3.30
N VAL A 138 4.65 -4.50 -2.72
CA VAL A 138 3.71 -4.07 -1.66
C VAL A 138 2.96 -2.80 -2.06
N CYS A 139 1.63 -2.92 -2.12
CA CYS A 139 0.70 -1.80 -2.26
C CYS A 139 0.03 -1.56 -0.91
N LEU A 140 0.20 -0.37 -0.33
CA LEU A 140 -0.50 0.02 0.89
C LEU A 140 -2.00 0.12 0.62
N GLU A 141 -2.81 -0.04 1.66
CA GLU A 141 -4.25 0.23 1.59
C GLU A 141 -4.58 1.68 1.21
N LEU A 142 -3.61 2.58 1.27
CA LEU A 142 -3.77 3.94 0.75
C LEU A 142 -3.79 4.01 -0.78
N GLY A 143 -3.67 2.86 -1.47
CA GLY A 143 -3.49 2.80 -2.92
C GLY A 143 -2.14 3.40 -3.32
N LEU A 144 -1.11 3.22 -2.50
CA LEU A 144 0.23 3.76 -2.72
C LEU A 144 1.28 2.66 -2.55
N CYS A 145 2.22 2.57 -3.48
CA CYS A 145 3.36 1.68 -3.36
C CYS A 145 4.25 2.10 -2.20
N THR A 146 4.88 1.13 -1.55
CA THR A 146 5.79 1.34 -0.41
C THR A 146 7.05 0.50 -0.57
N SER A 147 8.15 0.85 0.09
CA SER A 147 9.34 0.00 0.23
C SER A 147 9.55 -0.38 1.70
N PRO A 148 10.13 -1.55 1.99
CA PRO A 148 10.69 -1.84 3.31
C PRO A 148 11.72 -0.80 3.74
N CYS A 149 11.82 -0.56 5.03
CA CYS A 149 12.74 0.42 5.59
C CYS A 149 13.26 0.00 6.97
N ARG A 150 14.43 0.52 7.32
CA ARG A 150 14.99 0.40 8.68
C ARG A 150 14.77 1.67 9.49
N SER A 151 14.74 2.81 8.81
CA SER A 151 14.73 4.14 9.39
C SER A 151 14.05 5.15 8.47
N ALA A 152 13.71 6.32 9.00
CA ALA A 152 13.05 7.37 8.21
C ALA A 152 13.89 7.86 7.01
N SER A 153 15.23 7.74 7.06
CA SER A 153 16.11 8.12 5.94
C SER A 153 16.08 7.16 4.76
N ASP A 154 15.50 5.96 4.93
CA ASP A 154 15.30 5.02 3.82
C ASP A 154 14.06 5.38 2.98
N CYS A 155 13.24 6.33 3.46
CA CYS A 155 11.99 6.71 2.83
C CYS A 155 12.12 8.05 2.08
N PRO A 156 11.30 8.29 1.05
CA PRO A 156 11.23 9.58 0.37
C PRO A 156 10.87 10.74 1.33
N ASP A 157 11.16 11.97 0.90
CA ASP A 157 10.78 13.16 1.68
C ASP A 157 9.27 13.17 1.98
N GLY A 158 8.94 13.47 3.24
CA GLY A 158 7.55 13.45 3.72
C GLY A 158 7.01 12.05 4.01
N TRP A 159 7.83 11.00 3.91
CA TRP A 159 7.52 9.63 4.35
C TRP A 159 8.30 9.28 5.62
N ARG A 160 7.87 8.22 6.29
CA ARG A 160 8.57 7.69 7.47
C ARG A 160 8.51 6.19 7.53
N CYS A 161 9.43 5.63 8.30
CA CYS A 161 9.51 4.20 8.50
C CYS A 161 8.70 3.77 9.72
N ASP A 162 7.56 3.14 9.48
CA ASP A 162 6.64 2.69 10.53
C ASP A 162 6.34 1.19 10.35
N PRO A 163 6.13 0.45 11.46
CA PRO A 163 5.63 -0.92 11.37
C PRO A 163 4.21 -0.91 10.78
N ASP A 164 3.96 -1.79 9.82
CA ASP A 164 2.63 -2.05 9.29
C ASP A 164 2.27 -3.52 9.44
N TYR A 165 0.97 -3.76 9.57
CA TYR A 165 0.41 -5.10 9.63
C TYR A 165 -0.25 -5.39 8.29
N THR A 166 0.48 -6.10 7.43
CA THR A 166 0.06 -6.39 6.05
C THR A 166 0.16 -7.87 5.74
N SER A 167 -0.80 -8.39 4.99
CA SER A 167 -0.76 -9.74 4.44
C SER A 167 -0.03 -9.71 3.10
N ILE A 168 1.05 -10.47 2.97
CA ILE A 168 1.88 -10.44 1.76
C ILE A 168 1.75 -11.78 1.04
N GLY A 169 1.33 -11.74 -0.22
CA GLY A 169 1.16 -12.94 -1.04
C GLY A 169 0.08 -13.91 -0.55
N GLY A 170 -0.92 -13.43 0.20
CA GLY A 170 -2.00 -14.26 0.75
C GLY A 170 -1.60 -15.13 1.95
N ALA A 171 -0.39 -14.96 2.49
CA ALA A 171 0.04 -15.56 3.74
C ALA A 171 -0.50 -14.78 4.96
N ASP A 172 -0.32 -15.35 6.16
CA ASP A 172 -0.64 -14.69 7.43
C ASP A 172 0.02 -13.31 7.51
N ALA A 173 -0.69 -12.35 8.08
CA ALA A 173 -0.19 -10.98 8.18
C ALA A 173 1.01 -10.90 9.14
N VAL A 174 2.08 -10.27 8.66
CA VAL A 174 3.34 -10.07 9.38
C VAL A 174 3.55 -8.59 9.67
N PHE A 175 4.32 -8.30 10.72
CA PHE A 175 4.80 -6.94 11.00
C PHE A 175 6.07 -6.68 10.20
N VAL A 176 6.01 -5.71 9.31
CA VAL A 176 7.17 -5.23 8.55
C VAL A 176 7.24 -3.72 8.66
N ASN A 177 8.44 -3.18 8.80
CA ASN A 177 8.65 -1.74 8.74
C ASN A 177 8.59 -1.30 7.27
N LEU A 178 7.62 -0.45 6.95
CA LEU A 178 7.36 0.02 5.60
C LEU A 178 7.43 1.54 5.57
N CYS A 179 7.89 2.09 4.44
CA CYS A 179 7.77 3.51 4.19
C CYS A 179 6.29 3.86 4.06
N ARG A 180 5.79 4.70 4.95
CA ARG A 180 4.42 5.21 4.88
C ARG A 180 4.45 6.70 4.61
N PRO A 181 3.44 7.26 3.91
CA PRO A 181 3.28 8.69 3.87
C PRO A 181 3.32 9.19 5.31
N GLY A 182 4.00 10.31 5.54
CA GLY A 182 4.04 10.97 6.83
C GLY A 182 2.61 11.00 7.37
N GLN A 183 2.43 10.68 8.64
CA GLN A 183 1.13 10.32 9.18
C GLN A 183 0.27 11.59 9.42
N GLY A 184 0.48 12.65 8.63
CA GLY A 184 0.10 14.02 8.92
C GLY A 184 0.80 14.57 10.16
N SER A 185 0.21 15.61 10.72
CA SER A 185 0.56 16.20 12.00
C SER A 185 0.31 15.27 13.17
N LEU A 186 -0.52 14.22 12.98
CA LEU A 186 -1.00 13.35 14.05
C LEU A 186 -1.69 14.06 15.20
N ALA A 187 -2.09 15.31 14.97
CA ALA A 187 -2.92 16.01 15.92
C ALA A 187 -4.22 15.20 16.12
N PRO A 188 -4.68 15.03 17.37
CA PRO A 188 -5.99 14.46 17.60
C PRO A 188 -7.05 15.34 16.93
N CYS A 189 -8.02 14.72 16.27
CA CYS A 189 -9.08 15.42 15.55
C CYS A 189 -10.44 14.78 15.77
N TRP A 190 -11.48 15.57 15.53
CA TRP A 190 -12.89 15.19 15.56
C TRP A 190 -13.60 15.55 14.25
N SER A 191 -13.07 16.52 13.50
CA SER A 191 -13.47 16.83 12.13
C SER A 191 -12.31 17.29 11.27
N GLU A 192 -12.55 17.45 9.97
CA GLU A 192 -11.55 17.92 8.99
C GLU A 192 -10.97 19.31 9.33
N THR A 193 -11.73 20.14 10.06
CA THR A 193 -11.31 21.49 10.43
C THR A 193 -10.22 21.53 11.50
N ASP A 194 -10.01 20.42 12.22
CA ASP A 194 -8.93 20.27 13.19
C ASP A 194 -7.56 20.05 12.52
N CYS A 195 -7.55 19.72 11.22
CA CYS A 195 -6.36 19.30 10.49
C CYS A 195 -5.78 20.41 9.60
N GLN A 196 -4.48 20.32 9.30
CA GLN A 196 -3.81 21.29 8.41
C GLN A 196 -4.31 21.16 6.97
N PRO A 197 -4.17 22.19 6.12
CA PRO A 197 -4.41 22.05 4.69
C PRO A 197 -3.57 20.89 4.13
N SER A 198 -4.19 19.97 3.38
CA SER A 198 -3.67 18.66 2.89
C SER A 198 -3.80 17.45 3.82
N GLU A 199 -4.30 17.65 5.03
CA GLU A 199 -4.62 16.57 5.98
C GLU A 199 -6.13 16.34 6.06
N THR A 200 -6.48 15.12 6.46
CA THR A 200 -7.86 14.69 6.72
C THR A 200 -7.94 14.02 8.08
N CYS A 201 -9.10 14.08 8.74
CA CYS A 201 -9.28 13.51 10.06
C CYS A 201 -9.61 12.01 9.95
N ARG A 202 -8.61 11.16 10.21
CA ARG A 202 -8.71 9.70 9.98
C ARG A 202 -8.89 8.95 11.29
N ILE A 203 -9.53 7.79 11.22
CA ILE A 203 -9.64 6.90 12.38
C ILE A 203 -8.29 6.21 12.59
N ALA A 204 -7.69 6.43 13.75
CA ALA A 204 -6.60 5.61 14.26
C ALA A 204 -7.15 4.67 15.33
N VAL A 205 -7.05 3.37 15.07
CA VAL A 205 -7.40 2.33 16.02
C VAL A 205 -6.19 2.01 16.90
N HIS A 206 -6.36 2.05 18.21
CA HIS A 206 -5.30 1.62 19.11
C HIS A 206 -5.21 0.08 19.11
N PRO A 207 -4.04 -0.51 18.81
CA PRO A 207 -3.92 -1.95 18.59
C PRO A 207 -4.28 -2.79 19.83
N SER A 208 -4.21 -2.21 21.03
CA SER A 208 -4.40 -2.96 22.28
C SER A 208 -5.67 -2.62 23.08
N SER A 209 -6.40 -1.54 22.78
CA SER A 209 -7.45 -1.05 23.69
C SER A 209 -8.86 -1.07 23.13
N GLN A 210 -9.07 -1.50 21.87
CA GLN A 210 -10.34 -1.31 21.14
C GLN A 210 -10.80 0.16 21.07
N ASP A 211 -10.02 1.09 21.61
CA ASP A 211 -10.27 2.52 21.49
C ASP A 211 -9.90 2.96 20.08
N TYR A 212 -10.64 3.95 19.61
CA TYR A 212 -10.34 4.68 18.41
C TYR A 212 -10.18 6.16 18.76
N ARG A 213 -9.37 6.85 17.97
CA ARG A 213 -9.24 8.31 18.02
C ARG A 213 -9.15 8.84 16.61
N GLY A 214 -9.73 10.01 16.36
CA GLY A 214 -9.41 10.74 15.14
C GLY A 214 -7.97 11.25 15.23
N THR A 215 -7.20 11.08 14.16
CA THR A 215 -5.87 11.68 14.00
C THR A 215 -5.77 12.31 12.62
N CYS A 216 -5.26 13.52 12.56
CA CYS A 216 -4.95 14.18 11.29
C CYS A 216 -3.87 13.42 10.55
N GLY A 217 -4.19 12.94 9.36
CA GLY A 217 -3.30 12.19 8.48
C GLY A 217 -3.34 12.71 7.05
N ILE A 218 -2.40 12.28 6.22
CA ILE A 218 -2.42 12.65 4.80
C ILE A 218 -3.72 12.17 4.16
N THR A 219 -4.27 13.06 3.32
CA THR A 219 -5.45 12.83 2.50
C THR A 219 -5.21 11.67 1.54
N GLY A 220 -6.06 10.63 1.59
CA GLY A 220 -6.00 9.52 0.65
C GLY A 220 -6.42 9.92 -0.77
N THR A 221 -6.21 9.02 -1.73
CA THR A 221 -6.59 9.21 -3.15
C THR A 221 -8.01 8.72 -3.46
N GLY A 222 -8.71 8.15 -2.48
CA GLY A 222 -10.07 7.64 -2.62
C GLY A 222 -11.12 8.73 -2.86
N ALA A 223 -12.38 8.30 -2.98
CA ALA A 223 -13.51 9.16 -3.25
C ALA A 223 -13.93 10.00 -2.02
N ASP A 224 -14.61 11.12 -2.28
CA ASP A 224 -15.16 12.00 -1.25
C ASP A 224 -16.37 11.36 -0.53
N ALA A 225 -16.79 11.97 0.59
CA ALA A 225 -17.96 11.50 1.36
C ALA A 225 -19.21 11.38 0.49
N GLY A 226 -19.98 10.31 0.72
CA GLY A 226 -21.16 9.97 -0.06
C GLY A 226 -20.93 9.01 -1.21
N ALA A 227 -19.73 8.98 -1.77
CA ALA A 227 -19.41 8.08 -2.88
C ALA A 227 -19.52 6.62 -2.45
N SER A 228 -19.93 5.73 -3.37
CA SER A 228 -19.95 4.30 -3.10
C SER A 228 -18.52 3.75 -2.94
N CYS A 229 -18.35 2.79 -2.02
CA CYS A 229 -17.09 2.12 -1.75
C CYS A 229 -17.31 0.64 -1.44
N SER A 230 -16.27 -0.16 -1.70
CA SER A 230 -16.22 -1.58 -1.30
C SER A 230 -15.20 -1.85 -0.19
N SER A 231 -14.35 -0.86 0.12
CA SER A 231 -13.29 -0.94 1.12
C SER A 231 -12.83 0.47 1.52
N ASP A 232 -12.14 0.59 2.65
CA ASP A 232 -11.66 1.85 3.19
C ASP A 232 -10.70 2.60 2.25
N SER A 233 -9.88 1.85 1.50
CA SER A 233 -8.97 2.39 0.49
C SER A 233 -9.69 3.18 -0.60
N GLY A 234 -10.95 2.85 -0.86
CA GLY A 234 -11.81 3.55 -1.81
C GLY A 234 -12.24 4.93 -1.34
N CYS A 235 -11.95 5.31 -0.09
CA CYS A 235 -12.40 6.57 0.51
C CYS A 235 -11.22 7.46 0.89
N LYS A 236 -11.35 8.76 0.62
CA LYS A 236 -10.33 9.78 0.87
C LYS A 236 -9.88 9.82 2.34
N VAL A 237 -10.81 9.63 3.26
CA VAL A 237 -10.58 9.61 4.73
C VAL A 237 -10.23 8.20 5.25
N GLY A 238 -10.40 7.17 4.40
CA GLY A 238 -10.19 5.78 4.79
C GLY A 238 -11.34 5.16 5.57
N VAL A 239 -12.59 5.61 5.33
CA VAL A 239 -13.77 5.11 6.04
C VAL A 239 -14.86 4.74 5.05
N CYS A 240 -15.00 3.44 4.80
CA CYS A 240 -16.13 2.86 4.08
C CYS A 240 -17.13 2.32 5.10
N THR A 241 -18.32 2.93 5.16
CA THR A 241 -19.34 2.52 6.12
C THR A 241 -19.90 1.13 5.80
N ALA A 242 -20.60 0.51 6.76
CA ALA A 242 -21.31 -0.76 6.53
C ALA A 242 -22.38 -0.68 5.41
N TYR A 243 -22.75 0.54 4.98
CA TYR A 243 -23.67 0.79 3.89
C TYR A 243 -22.98 0.88 2.52
N GLY A 244 -21.64 0.71 2.47
CA GLY A 244 -20.87 0.79 1.23
C GLY A 244 -20.74 2.23 0.72
N THR A 245 -20.69 3.21 1.62
CA THR A 245 -20.49 4.63 1.28
C THR A 245 -19.34 5.23 2.06
N CYS A 246 -18.56 6.09 1.40
CA CYS A 246 -17.50 6.86 2.02
C CYS A 246 -18.08 7.89 2.98
N SER A 247 -17.43 8.05 4.12
CA SER A 247 -17.85 9.02 5.13
C SER A 247 -16.65 9.73 5.76
N ILE A 248 -16.91 10.85 6.45
CA ILE A 248 -15.92 11.61 7.22
C ILE A 248 -16.32 11.62 8.70
N LEU A 249 -15.34 11.78 9.58
CA LEU A 249 -15.59 11.98 11.00
C LEU A 249 -16.23 13.35 11.25
N CYS A 250 -17.13 13.38 12.23
CA CYS A 250 -17.81 14.61 12.62
C CYS A 250 -18.02 14.66 14.13
N LYS A 251 -18.08 15.87 14.67
CA LYS A 251 -18.51 16.14 16.04
C LYS A 251 -19.99 16.48 16.06
N ASP A 252 -20.44 17.32 15.13
CA ASP A 252 -21.82 17.73 14.94
C ASP A 252 -22.16 17.96 13.45
N ASP A 253 -23.42 18.29 13.16
CA ASP A 253 -23.93 18.40 11.78
C ASP A 253 -23.22 19.50 10.97
N SER A 254 -22.59 20.49 11.63
CA SER A 254 -21.86 21.55 10.92
C SER A 254 -20.53 21.10 10.33
N ASP A 255 -20.00 19.95 10.76
CA ASP A 255 -18.82 19.32 10.18
C ASP A 255 -19.13 18.57 8.87
N CYS A 256 -20.42 18.33 8.58
CA CYS A 256 -20.85 17.52 7.46
C CYS A 256 -21.09 18.35 6.19
N PRO A 257 -20.76 17.82 5.00
CA PRO A 257 -21.13 18.45 3.74
C PRO A 257 -22.65 18.59 3.62
N ALA A 258 -23.11 19.50 2.76
CA ALA A 258 -24.54 19.65 2.49
C ALA A 258 -25.18 18.30 2.09
N GLY A 259 -26.29 17.97 2.76
CA GLY A 259 -26.99 16.69 2.61
C GLY A 259 -26.46 15.53 3.44
N TYR A 260 -25.60 15.81 4.43
CA TYR A 260 -25.14 14.83 5.41
C TYR A 260 -25.37 15.34 6.84
N GLU A 261 -25.71 14.44 7.76
CA GLU A 261 -25.84 14.72 9.19
C GLU A 261 -24.92 13.83 10.02
N CYS A 262 -24.51 14.35 11.17
CA CYS A 262 -23.54 13.70 12.02
C CYS A 262 -24.20 12.64 12.91
N LYS A 263 -24.08 11.38 12.51
CA LYS A 263 -24.74 10.25 13.16
C LYS A 263 -23.74 9.24 13.68
N VAL A 264 -24.14 8.53 14.75
CA VAL A 264 -23.38 7.38 15.22
C VAL A 264 -23.62 6.20 14.27
N ALA A 265 -22.60 5.81 13.52
CA ALA A 265 -22.61 4.63 12.67
C ALA A 265 -21.71 3.53 13.23
N ALA A 266 -22.02 2.29 12.89
CA ALA A 266 -21.10 1.17 13.06
C ALA A 266 -20.13 1.14 11.88
N TYR A 267 -18.84 1.07 12.18
CA TYR A 267 -17.76 0.86 11.24
C TYR A 267 -17.07 -0.45 11.60
N VAL A 268 -16.95 -1.37 10.64
CA VAL A 268 -16.29 -2.66 10.86
C VAL A 268 -14.87 -2.53 10.33
N HIS A 269 -13.91 -2.39 11.24
CA HIS A 269 -12.50 -2.35 10.90
C HIS A 269 -12.06 -3.70 10.30
N ARG A 270 -11.02 -3.70 9.46
CA ARG A 270 -10.47 -4.90 8.80
C ARG A 270 -10.09 -6.04 9.76
N SER A 271 -9.81 -5.71 11.02
CA SER A 271 -9.57 -6.70 12.08
C SER A 271 -10.84 -7.43 12.55
N GLY A 272 -12.00 -7.17 11.94
CA GLY A 272 -13.32 -7.66 12.36
C GLY A 272 -13.91 -6.91 13.55
N MET A 273 -13.26 -5.83 14.00
CA MET A 273 -13.71 -5.07 15.16
C MET A 273 -14.76 -4.05 14.74
N GLU A 274 -15.95 -4.12 15.35
CA GLU A 274 -16.99 -3.11 15.18
C GLU A 274 -16.72 -1.93 16.12
N ILE A 275 -16.60 -0.75 15.54
CA ILE A 275 -16.38 0.52 16.23
C ILE A 275 -17.61 1.40 16.00
N ARG A 276 -18.13 2.03 17.06
CA ARG A 276 -19.23 3.01 16.96
C ARG A 276 -18.66 4.41 17.02
N MET A 277 -18.87 5.19 15.97
CA MET A 277 -18.29 6.52 15.84
C MET A 277 -19.26 7.47 15.14
N ARG A 278 -19.06 8.76 15.36
CA ARG A 278 -19.82 9.81 14.68
C ARG A 278 -19.22 10.07 13.30
N VAL A 279 -20.03 9.88 12.27
CA VAL A 279 -19.65 10.06 10.88
C VAL A 279 -20.78 10.76 10.12
N CYS A 280 -20.43 11.45 9.03
CA CYS A 280 -21.39 12.12 8.18
C CYS A 280 -22.15 11.10 7.32
N MET A 281 -23.42 10.88 7.66
CA MET A 281 -24.30 9.99 6.92
C MET A 281 -25.29 10.81 6.09
N ASP A 282 -25.68 10.28 4.93
CA ASP A 282 -26.67 10.91 4.06
C ASP A 282 -27.95 11.21 4.85
N ILE A 283 -28.40 12.46 4.76
CA ILE A 283 -29.72 12.89 5.22
C ILE A 283 -30.73 12.39 4.18
N ALA A 284 -30.90 11.08 4.07
CA ALA A 284 -31.88 10.49 3.16
C ALA A 284 -33.28 10.63 3.75
N ARG A 285 -33.68 11.87 4.10
CA ARG A 285 -34.98 12.11 4.71
C ARG A 285 -36.07 11.86 3.68
N GLU A 286 -37.03 11.06 4.09
CA GLU A 286 -38.16 10.67 3.27
C GLU A 286 -39.18 11.82 3.18
N THR A 287 -40.12 11.65 2.26
CA THR A 287 -41.24 12.58 2.11
C THR A 287 -41.99 12.73 3.43
N GLY A 288 -42.20 13.99 3.81
CA GLY A 288 -42.81 14.38 5.06
C GLY A 288 -41.84 14.53 6.22
N GLN A 289 -40.54 14.25 6.14
CA GLN A 289 -39.62 14.48 7.25
C GLN A 289 -39.11 15.94 7.27
N PRO A 290 -38.77 16.54 8.44
CA PRO A 290 -38.36 17.94 8.52
C PRO A 290 -37.07 18.23 7.73
N CYS A 291 -36.85 19.45 7.24
CA CYS A 291 -35.65 19.86 6.48
C CYS A 291 -35.13 21.26 6.88
N PRO A 292 -34.63 21.45 8.12
CA PRO A 292 -34.15 22.74 8.60
C PRO A 292 -32.98 23.34 7.78
N GLY A 293 -32.19 22.49 7.10
CA GLY A 293 -31.08 22.87 6.23
C GLY A 293 -31.47 23.12 4.76
N GLY A 294 -32.75 22.99 4.40
CA GLY A 294 -33.24 23.19 3.03
C GLY A 294 -33.18 21.91 2.19
N ASP A 295 -33.13 22.06 0.86
CA ASP A 295 -33.26 20.95 -0.10
C ASP A 295 -32.20 19.85 0.07
N GLY A 296 -31.01 20.21 0.58
CA GLY A 296 -29.94 19.26 0.83
C GLY A 296 -30.32 18.19 1.85
N ASP A 297 -31.22 18.48 2.79
CA ASP A 297 -31.65 17.54 3.82
C ASP A 297 -32.55 16.42 3.27
N CYS A 298 -32.96 16.46 2.00
CA CYS A 298 -33.98 15.58 1.49
C CYS A 298 -33.38 14.50 0.57
N ALA A 299 -33.94 13.28 0.64
CA ALA A 299 -33.54 12.20 -0.26
C ALA A 299 -33.65 12.61 -1.73
N ASN A 300 -32.83 12.02 -2.60
CA ASN A 300 -32.82 12.33 -4.03
C ASN A 300 -34.23 12.36 -4.65
N GLY A 301 -34.54 13.45 -5.37
CA GLY A 301 -35.84 13.66 -6.00
C GLY A 301 -36.88 14.35 -5.10
N LEU A 302 -36.51 14.67 -3.86
CA LEU A 302 -37.30 15.50 -2.96
C LEU A 302 -36.72 16.93 -2.91
N PHE A 303 -37.52 17.87 -2.42
CA PHE A 303 -37.10 19.24 -2.11
C PHE A 303 -37.76 19.70 -0.81
N CYS A 304 -37.17 20.68 -0.16
CA CYS A 304 -37.64 21.22 1.10
C CYS A 304 -38.74 22.25 0.87
N TYR A 305 -39.95 21.94 1.33
CA TYR A 305 -41.09 22.85 1.28
C TYR A 305 -41.25 23.58 2.61
N ASN A 306 -41.31 24.90 2.54
CA ASN A 306 -41.42 25.80 3.69
C ASN A 306 -42.80 26.46 3.72
N PRO A 307 -43.81 25.81 4.33
CA PRO A 307 -45.14 26.39 4.49
C PRO A 307 -45.10 27.62 5.42
N ALA A 308 -45.97 28.59 5.20
CA ALA A 308 -45.97 29.83 5.97
C ALA A 308 -46.27 29.67 7.48
N LYS A 309 -46.78 28.51 7.92
CA LYS A 309 -47.26 28.27 9.29
C LYS A 309 -46.71 27.01 9.96
N ASP A 310 -45.91 26.21 9.28
CA ASP A 310 -45.39 24.94 9.82
C ASP A 310 -43.88 24.84 9.61
N GLU A 311 -43.26 23.86 10.25
CA GLU A 311 -41.84 23.56 10.06
C GLU A 311 -41.57 23.07 8.63
N PRO A 312 -40.45 23.46 8.01
CA PRO A 312 -40.09 23.00 6.67
C PRO A 312 -39.92 21.48 6.64
N TYR A 313 -40.42 20.83 5.58
CA TYR A 313 -40.32 19.37 5.40
C TYR A 313 -40.06 18.96 3.95
N CYS A 314 -39.43 17.81 3.77
CA CYS A 314 -39.13 17.21 2.48
C CYS A 314 -40.41 16.80 1.76
N THR A 315 -40.60 17.28 0.54
CA THR A 315 -41.74 16.94 -0.32
C THR A 315 -41.27 16.56 -1.72
N ARG A 316 -42.20 16.10 -2.57
CA ARG A 316 -41.98 15.82 -3.99
C ARG A 316 -43.11 16.40 -4.82
N GLU A 317 -42.85 16.53 -6.11
CA GLU A 317 -43.92 16.74 -7.08
C GLU A 317 -44.81 15.50 -7.17
N CYS A 318 -46.10 15.71 -7.32
CA CYS A 318 -47.07 14.64 -7.41
C CYS A 318 -48.07 14.92 -8.53
N THR A 319 -48.53 13.84 -9.16
CA THR A 319 -49.59 13.85 -10.18
C THR A 319 -50.88 13.25 -9.64
N SER A 320 -50.77 12.44 -8.59
CA SER A 320 -51.89 11.78 -7.94
C SER A 320 -51.65 11.62 -6.44
N GLN A 321 -52.71 11.30 -5.70
CA GLN A 321 -52.62 11.03 -4.25
C GLN A 321 -51.69 9.85 -3.93
N ALA A 322 -51.61 8.85 -4.81
CA ALA A 322 -50.75 7.67 -4.64
C ALA A 322 -49.26 8.03 -4.54
N ASP A 323 -48.84 9.13 -5.17
CA ASP A 323 -47.45 9.60 -5.13
C ASP A 323 -47.05 10.07 -3.71
N CYS A 324 -48.05 10.43 -2.88
CA CYS A 324 -47.86 10.91 -1.51
C CYS A 324 -48.13 9.82 -0.44
N GLU A 325 -48.61 8.63 -0.82
CA GLU A 325 -48.95 7.55 0.13
C GLU A 325 -47.74 6.83 0.72
N ILE A 326 -46.54 7.02 0.13
CA ILE A 326 -45.28 6.45 0.63
C ILE A 326 -44.73 7.27 1.81
N ALA A 327 -45.31 8.43 2.11
CA ALA A 327 -44.87 9.30 3.19
C ALA A 327 -45.35 8.80 4.56
N THR A 328 -44.52 8.95 5.60
CA THR A 328 -44.93 8.74 6.99
C THR A 328 -45.82 9.90 7.46
N GLY A 329 -47.11 9.88 7.08
CA GLY A 329 -48.08 10.89 7.50
C GLY A 329 -49.26 11.06 6.53
N GLN A 330 -50.27 11.84 6.93
CA GLN A 330 -51.37 12.24 6.05
C GLN A 330 -50.92 13.37 5.13
N MET A 331 -50.23 13.03 4.04
CA MET A 331 -49.88 14.00 3.00
C MET A 331 -50.88 13.95 1.85
N GLN A 332 -51.27 15.10 1.30
CA GLN A 332 -52.17 15.20 0.15
C GLN A 332 -51.49 15.85 -1.05
N CYS A 333 -51.75 15.31 -2.24
CA CYS A 333 -51.27 15.89 -3.48
C CYS A 333 -52.06 17.16 -3.81
N THR A 334 -51.46 18.33 -3.56
CA THR A 334 -52.14 19.63 -3.64
C THR A 334 -51.37 20.59 -4.54
N GLN A 335 -52.11 21.37 -5.33
CA GLN A 335 -51.53 22.42 -6.16
C GLN A 335 -51.08 23.59 -5.28
N GLU A 336 -49.77 23.87 -5.24
CA GLU A 336 -49.20 24.95 -4.45
C GLU A 336 -49.05 26.22 -5.30
N PRO A 337 -49.86 27.28 -5.06
CA PRO A 337 -49.86 28.47 -5.89
C PRO A 337 -48.51 29.19 -5.89
N VAL A 338 -47.77 29.12 -4.78
CA VAL A 338 -46.47 29.80 -4.63
C VAL A 338 -45.40 29.13 -5.49
N LEU A 339 -45.44 27.80 -5.59
CA LEU A 339 -44.47 27.02 -6.37
C LEU A 339 -44.87 26.84 -7.83
N GLY A 340 -46.14 27.07 -8.17
CA GLY A 340 -46.67 26.85 -9.52
C GLY A 340 -46.71 25.37 -9.94
N LYS A 341 -46.70 24.44 -8.97
CA LYS A 341 -46.67 22.99 -9.19
C LYS A 341 -47.45 22.24 -8.12
N THR A 342 -47.78 20.98 -8.41
CA THR A 342 -48.53 20.10 -7.50
C THR A 342 -47.55 19.28 -6.67
N VAL A 343 -47.67 19.34 -5.34
CA VAL A 343 -46.71 18.77 -4.40
C VAL A 343 -47.42 18.03 -3.27
N CYS A 344 -46.72 17.14 -2.59
CA CYS A 344 -47.25 16.51 -1.39
C CYS A 344 -47.26 17.51 -0.22
N VAL A 345 -48.43 17.83 0.35
CA VAL A 345 -48.58 18.76 1.47
C VAL A 345 -49.05 18.02 2.71
N ARG A 346 -48.45 18.26 3.89
CA ARG A 346 -48.94 17.72 5.17
C ARG A 346 -50.30 18.35 5.49
N MET A 347 -51.29 17.53 5.83
CA MET A 347 -52.63 17.96 6.26
C MET A 347 -52.75 18.13 7.77
#